data_AF-A0A9X1PXZ5-F1
#
_entry.id   AF-A0A9X1PXZ5-F1
#
_cell.length_a   1.000
_cell.length_b   1.000
_cell.length_c   1.000
_cell.angle_alpha   90.00
_cell.angle_beta   90.00
_cell.angle_gamma   90.00
#
_symmetry.space_group_name_H-M   'P 1'
#
loop_
_entity.id
_entity.type
_entity.pdbx_description
1 polymer ?
#
loop_
_entity_poly.entity_id
_entity_poly.type
_entity_poly.pdbx_seq_one_letter_code
_entity_poly.pdbx_strand_id
1 'polypeptide(L)'
;MIAAMAEGREERILSMVKRDIERAMARVTNPKATKDELVRSLYTLCFSANQTVDVAECRGERLLAQQADDDHEGGVSTDVDPLN
;
A
#
# COMPACT_ATOMS: atom_id res chain seq x y z
N MET A 1 -17.82 -23.97 13.28
CA MET A 1 -16.88 -24.68 12.38
C MET A 1 -16.50 -23.85 11.15
N ILE A 2 -17.45 -23.17 10.48
CA ILE A 2 -17.19 -22.33 9.31
C ILE A 2 -16.43 -21.02 9.67
N ALA A 3 -16.79 -20.32 10.75
CA ALA A 3 -16.13 -19.09 11.17
C ALA A 3 -14.63 -19.28 11.50
N ALA A 4 -14.28 -20.34 12.24
CA ALA A 4 -12.88 -20.68 12.54
C ALA A 4 -12.05 -21.03 11.29
N MET A 5 -12.68 -21.57 10.24
CA MET A 5 -12.01 -21.81 8.95
C MET A 5 -11.83 -20.51 8.15
N ALA A 6 -12.76 -19.56 8.28
CA ALA A 6 -12.66 -18.23 7.67
C ALA A 6 -11.54 -17.41 8.32
N GLU A 7 -11.49 -17.37 9.66
CA GLU A 7 -10.42 -16.70 10.44
C GLU A 7 -9.03 -17.22 10.05
N GLY A 8 -8.86 -18.55 9.95
CA GLY A 8 -7.57 -19.14 9.54
C GLY A 8 -7.18 -18.87 8.08
N ARG A 9 -8.16 -18.62 7.20
CA ARG A 9 -7.91 -18.24 5.80
C ARG A 9 -7.52 -16.77 5.69
N GLU A 10 -8.20 -15.89 6.41
CA GLU A 10 -7.87 -14.46 6.46
C GLU A 10 -6.46 -14.23 6.96
N GLU A 11 -6.09 -14.87 8.07
CA GLU A 11 -4.76 -14.69 8.65
C GLU A 11 -3.65 -15.21 7.73
N ARG A 12 -3.92 -16.28 6.97
CA ARG A 12 -3.02 -16.76 5.93
C ARG A 12 -2.84 -15.74 4.80
N ILE A 13 -3.93 -15.14 4.33
CA ILE A 13 -3.90 -14.09 3.29
C ILE A 13 -3.06 -12.91 3.78
N LEU A 14 -3.36 -12.38 4.97
CA LEU A 14 -2.63 -11.25 5.55
C LEU A 14 -1.13 -11.55 5.74
N SER A 15 -0.79 -12.78 6.17
CA SER A 15 0.61 -13.21 6.32
C SER A 15 1.34 -13.26 4.97
N MET A 16 0.69 -13.73 3.91
CA MET A 16 1.25 -13.74 2.55
C MET A 16 1.44 -12.33 2.02
N VAL A 17 0.41 -11.48 2.11
CA VAL A 17 0.45 -10.07 1.70
C VAL A 17 1.60 -9.32 2.37
N LYS A 18 1.80 -9.50 3.68
CA LYS A 18 2.90 -8.87 4.41
C LYS A 18 4.26 -9.22 3.82
N ARG A 19 4.50 -10.50 3.52
CA ARG A 19 5.76 -10.98 2.92
C ARG A 19 5.96 -10.43 1.51
N ASP A 20 4.90 -10.31 0.74
CA ASP A 20 4.95 -9.76 -0.61
C ASP A 20 5.29 -8.27 -0.59
N ILE A 21 4.72 -7.51 0.35
CA ILE A 21 5.06 -6.10 0.58
C ILE A 21 6.54 -5.96 0.96
N GLU A 22 7.02 -6.72 1.93
CA GLU A 22 8.43 -6.70 2.36
C GLU A 22 9.37 -7.00 1.17
N ARG A 23 9.04 -8.01 0.35
CA ARG A 23 9.82 -8.37 -0.83
C ARG A 23 9.80 -7.28 -1.90
N ALA A 24 8.65 -6.65 -2.14
CA ALA A 24 8.53 -5.56 -3.10
C ALA A 24 9.32 -4.33 -2.63
N MET A 25 9.23 -3.95 -1.36
CA MET A 25 9.99 -2.85 -0.77
C MET A 25 11.51 -3.09 -0.86
N ALA A 26 11.97 -4.31 -0.60
CA ALA A 26 13.39 -4.66 -0.75
C ALA A 26 13.88 -4.53 -2.19
N ARG A 27 13.01 -4.75 -3.19
CA ARG A 27 13.36 -4.59 -4.61
C ARG A 27 13.35 -3.14 -5.05
N VAL A 28 12.39 -2.34 -4.60
CA VAL A 28 12.32 -0.90 -4.94
C VAL A 28 13.50 -0.12 -4.35
N THR A 29 13.99 -0.53 -3.18
CA THR A 29 15.18 0.08 -2.55
C THR A 29 16.50 -0.44 -3.09
N ASN A 30 16.50 -1.50 -3.92
CA ASN A 30 17.71 -2.05 -4.52
C ASN A 30 18.08 -1.28 -5.80
N PRO A 31 19.21 -0.54 -5.83
CA PRO A 31 19.64 0.22 -7.01
C PRO A 31 20.02 -0.65 -8.21
N LYS A 32 20.18 -1.97 -8.02
CA LYS A 32 20.48 -2.94 -9.07
C LYS A 32 19.24 -3.68 -9.58
N ALA A 33 18.04 -3.37 -9.07
CA ALA A 33 16.83 -4.02 -9.52
C ALA A 33 16.57 -3.72 -11.00
N THR A 34 16.26 -4.77 -11.76
CA THR A 34 15.89 -4.63 -13.16
C THR A 34 14.47 -4.10 -13.30
N LYS A 35 14.17 -3.48 -14.45
CA LYS A 35 12.80 -3.02 -14.76
C LYS A 35 11.77 -4.15 -14.66
N ASP A 36 12.11 -5.35 -15.14
CA ASP A 36 11.23 -6.53 -15.06
C ASP A 36 10.95 -6.93 -13.60
N GLU A 37 11.96 -6.92 -12.74
CA GLU A 37 11.78 -7.23 -11.31
C GLU A 37 10.87 -6.22 -10.60
N LEU A 38 11.01 -4.93 -10.94
CA LEU A 38 10.16 -3.86 -10.41
C LEU A 38 8.72 -3.99 -10.91
N VAL A 39 8.50 -4.26 -12.20
CA VAL A 39 7.17 -4.46 -12.78
C VAL A 39 6.48 -5.68 -12.16
N ARG A 40 7.19 -6.80 -12.00
CA ARG A 40 6.64 -7.99 -11.33
C ARG A 40 6.29 -7.70 -9.88
N SER A 41 7.13 -6.94 -9.16
CA SER A 41 6.84 -6.53 -7.79
C SER A 41 5.61 -5.63 -7.68
N LEU A 42 5.43 -4.70 -8.61
CA LEU A 42 4.23 -3.87 -8.67
C LEU A 42 2.97 -4.72 -8.92
N TYR A 43 3.05 -5.67 -9.87
CA TYR A 43 1.94 -6.59 -10.14
C TYR A 43 1.57 -7.42 -8.91
N THR A 44 2.57 -7.96 -8.20
CA THR A 44 2.34 -8.69 -6.94
C THR A 44 1.68 -7.80 -5.90
N LEU A 45 2.14 -6.55 -5.72
CA LEU A 45 1.52 -5.62 -4.78
C LEU A 45 0.04 -5.33 -5.10
N CYS A 46 -0.29 -5.07 -6.37
CA CYS A 46 -1.69 -4.85 -6.78
C CYS A 46 -2.56 -6.08 -6.52
N PHE A 47 -2.03 -7.28 -6.78
CA PHE A 47 -2.73 -8.52 -6.48
C PHE A 47 -2.95 -8.70 -4.97
N SER A 48 -1.92 -8.49 -4.15
CA SER A 48 -1.99 -8.58 -2.69
C SER A 48 -2.94 -7.54 -2.08
N ALA A 49 -2.99 -6.33 -2.65
CA ALA A 49 -3.94 -5.29 -2.24
C ALA A 49 -5.39 -5.76 -2.42
N ASN A 50 -5.73 -6.34 -3.58
CA ASN A 50 -7.08 -6.89 -3.82
C ASN A 50 -7.45 -7.99 -2.81
N GLN A 51 -6.53 -8.90 -2.50
CA GLN A 51 -6.79 -9.93 -1.48
C GLN A 51 -7.02 -9.35 -0.08
N THR A 52 -6.44 -8.20 0.23
CA THR A 52 -6.61 -7.53 1.51
C THR A 52 -7.95 -6.80 1.58
N VAL A 53 -8.43 -6.27 0.44
CA VAL A 53 -9.79 -5.73 0.30
C VAL A 53 -10.83 -6.81 0.62
N ASP A 54 -10.67 -8.01 0.04
CA ASP A 54 -11.58 -9.13 0.30
C ASP A 54 -11.66 -9.48 1.80
N VAL A 55 -10.52 -9.45 2.51
CA VAL A 55 -10.46 -9.69 3.95
C VAL A 55 -11.14 -8.56 4.73
N ALA A 56 -10.89 -7.30 4.37
CA ALA A 56 -11.52 -6.14 5.00
C ALA A 56 -13.05 -6.17 4.83
N GLU A 57 -13.54 -6.49 3.64
CA GLU A 57 -14.97 -6.66 3.36
C GLU A 57 -15.59 -7.79 4.20
N CYS A 58 -14.90 -8.94 4.34
CA CYS A 58 -15.35 -10.05 5.19
C CYS A 58 -15.49 -9.64 6.67
N ARG A 59 -14.65 -8.71 7.14
CA ARG A 59 -14.70 -8.17 8.50
C ARG A 59 -15.72 -7.04 8.68
N GLY A 60 -16.35 -6.58 7.60
CA GLY A 60 -17.20 -5.40 7.61
C GLY A 60 -16.43 -4.09 7.75
N GLU A 61 -15.10 -4.12 7.56
CA GLU A 61 -14.24 -2.95 7.53
C GLU A 61 -14.37 -2.32 6.13
N ARG A 62 -15.29 -1.37 5.98
CA ARG A 62 -15.38 -0.60 4.74
C ARG A 62 -14.10 0.21 4.60
N LEU A 63 -13.27 -0.14 3.63
CA LEU A 63 -12.14 0.70 3.24
C LEU A 63 -12.70 2.03 2.77
N LEU A 64 -12.71 3.02 3.68
CA LEU A 64 -12.91 4.40 3.29
C LEU A 64 -11.74 4.70 2.36
N ALA A 65 -12.05 5.09 1.11
CA ALA A 65 -11.04 5.73 0.29
C ALA A 65 -10.44 6.82 1.17
N GLN A 66 -9.15 6.72 1.50
CA GLN A 66 -8.44 7.78 2.22
C GLN A 66 -8.86 9.06 1.52
N GLN A 67 -9.63 9.90 2.22
CA GLN A 67 -9.72 11.29 1.83
C GLN A 67 -8.26 11.71 1.86
N ALA A 68 -7.71 11.93 0.67
CA ALA A 68 -6.48 12.65 0.55
C ALA A 68 -6.77 13.95 1.31
N ASP A 69 -6.22 14.06 2.52
CA ASP A 69 -5.98 15.34 3.13
C ASP A 69 -4.99 16.03 2.19
N ASP A 70 -5.54 16.61 1.13
CA ASP A 70 -5.00 17.77 0.44
C ASP A 70 -5.05 18.92 1.46
N ASP A 71 -4.24 18.83 2.52
CA ASP A 71 -3.71 20.02 3.20
C ASP A 71 -2.58 20.58 2.34
N HIS A 72 -2.88 20.82 1.06
CA HIS A 72 -2.14 21.70 0.18
C HIS A 72 -2.59 23.14 0.45
N GLU A 73 -2.59 23.57 1.73
CA GLU A 73 -2.69 24.99 2.05
C GLU A 73 -1.31 25.62 1.88
N GLY A 74 -1.25 26.52 0.90
CA GLY A 74 -0.05 27.14 0.41
C GLY A 74 0.68 27.98 1.45
N GLY A 75 1.99 27.79 1.48
CA GLY A 75 2.94 28.62 2.21
C GLY A 75 4.20 28.84 1.40
N VAL A 76 4.08 29.17 0.11
CA VAL A 76 5.19 29.82 -0.60
C VAL A 76 5.26 31.26 -0.08
N SER A 77 5.99 31.48 1.01
CA SER A 77 6.49 32.82 1.34
C SER A 77 7.66 33.09 0.39
N THR A 78 7.37 33.66 -0.78
CA THR A 78 8.37 34.38 -1.53
C THR A 78 8.55 35.74 -0.86
N ASP A 79 9.33 35.78 0.22
CA ASP A 79 9.98 37.01 0.66
C ASP A 79 11.06 37.35 -0.37
N VAL A 80 10.63 37.96 -1.48
CA VAL A 80 11.51 38.68 -2.39
C VAL A 80 11.64 40.08 -1.81
N ASP A 81 12.81 40.37 -1.25
CA ASP A 81 13.22 41.71 -0.84
C ASP A 81 12.96 42.72 -1.97
N PRO A 82 12.14 43.77 -1.75
CA PRO A 82 12.07 44.86 -2.69
C PRO A 82 13.18 45.86 -2.36
N LEU A 83 14.28 45.77 -3.12
CA LEU A 83 15.21 46.88 -3.39
C LEU A 83 15.72 47.66 -2.16
N ASN A 84 16.83 47.21 -1.57
CA ASN A 84 17.98 48.07 -1.22
C ASN A 84 19.26 47.26 -1.00
#